data_AF-A0A969C478-F1
#
_entry.id   AF-A0A969C478-F1
#
_cell.length_a   1.000
_cell.length_b   1.000
_cell.length_c   1.000
_cell.angle_alpha   90.00
_cell.angle_beta   90.00
_cell.angle_gamma   90.00
#
_symmetry.space_group_name_H-M   'P 1'
#
loop_
_entity.id
_entity.type
_entity.pdbx_description
1 polymer ?
#
loop_
_entity_poly.entity_id
_entity_poly.type
_entity_poly.pdbx_seq_one_letter_code
_entity_poly.pdbx_strand_id
1 'polypeptide(L)'
;MNQSRIAERQAAEDYRAKNFVGFLENMKKANDLRPNHSRLIYNLAAAYTVNNRNDHALNSLHQLAQMGLTFQIEKDDDFKPLFENEKFKQIQQQMNKNKMPLNKSQKAFSLNQKDLITEGIAYHPKTKTFYLSSIHHRKILAVKNGEAQDFSTESDGLWSVSGMRVDAKRQIFMGLQLGFSADERFQER
;
A
#
# COMPACT_ATOMS: atom_id res chain seq x y z
N MET A 1 -11.56 15.15 7.60
CA MET A 1 -11.30 13.70 7.72
C MET A 1 -12.10 12.99 8.82
N ASN A 2 -12.36 13.61 10.00
CA ASN A 2 -13.04 12.93 11.11
C ASN A 2 -14.48 12.47 10.78
N GLN A 3 -15.26 13.31 10.08
CA GLN A 3 -16.65 13.00 9.72
C GLN A 3 -16.81 11.75 8.83
N SER A 4 -15.88 11.49 7.91
CA SER A 4 -15.94 10.29 7.07
C SER A 4 -15.75 9.02 7.90
N ARG A 5 -14.88 9.05 8.92
CA ARG A 5 -14.68 7.92 9.83
C ARG A 5 -15.89 7.71 10.74
N ILE A 6 -16.58 8.78 11.14
CA ILE A 6 -17.83 8.70 11.91
C ILE A 6 -18.91 8.03 11.06
N ALA A 7 -19.12 8.49 9.81
CA ALA A 7 -20.07 7.88 8.89
C ALA A 7 -19.75 6.40 8.62
N GLU A 8 -18.46 6.07 8.45
CA GLU A 8 -18.02 4.68 8.28
C GLU A 8 -18.33 3.80 9.50
N ARG A 9 -18.16 4.32 10.72
CA ARG A 9 -18.54 3.59 11.95
C ARG A 9 -20.05 3.37 12.03
N GLN A 10 -20.83 4.40 11.72
CA GLN A 10 -22.29 4.28 11.70
C GLN A 10 -22.77 3.27 10.65
N ALA A 11 -22.16 3.28 9.47
CA ALA A 11 -22.42 2.29 8.43
C ALA A 11 -22.19 0.86 8.92
N ALA A 12 -21.10 0.62 9.66
CA ALA A 12 -20.82 -0.69 10.24
C ALA A 12 -21.85 -1.11 11.31
N GLU A 13 -22.35 -0.17 12.11
CA GLU A 13 -23.43 -0.43 13.07
C GLU A 13 -24.74 -0.75 12.36
N ASP A 14 -25.11 0.02 11.33
CA ASP A 14 -26.29 -0.21 10.51
C ASP A 14 -26.26 -1.59 9.84
N TYR A 15 -25.11 -1.99 9.30
CA TYR A 15 -24.93 -3.33 8.72
C TYR A 15 -25.17 -4.44 9.74
N ARG A 16 -24.60 -4.32 10.96
CA ARG A 16 -24.83 -5.30 12.05
C ARG A 16 -26.28 -5.35 12.50
N ALA A 17 -26.94 -4.19 12.52
CA ALA A 17 -28.36 -4.07 12.83
C ALA A 17 -29.28 -4.52 11.68
N LYS A 18 -28.72 -4.94 10.54
CA LYS A 18 -29.45 -5.25 9.28
C LYS A 18 -30.26 -4.07 8.74
N ASN A 19 -29.91 -2.86 9.15
CA ASN A 19 -30.43 -1.62 8.58
C ASN A 19 -29.68 -1.33 7.26
N PHE A 20 -30.02 -2.06 6.20
CA PHE A 20 -29.32 -1.94 4.92
C PHE A 20 -29.46 -0.56 4.29
N VAL A 21 -30.60 0.12 4.49
CA VAL A 21 -30.81 1.48 3.99
C VAL A 21 -29.83 2.47 4.66
N GLY A 22 -29.74 2.43 5.99
CA GLY A 22 -28.78 3.25 6.75
C GLY A 22 -27.32 2.92 6.39
N PHE A 23 -27.02 1.63 6.19
CA PHE A 23 -25.70 1.20 5.74
C PHE A 23 -25.31 1.86 4.42
N LEU A 24 -26.23 1.89 3.43
CA LEU A 24 -25.99 2.52 2.15
C LEU A 24 -25.82 4.04 2.25
N GLU A 25 -26.69 4.72 3.00
CA GLU A 25 -26.62 6.17 3.18
C GLU A 25 -25.30 6.61 3.83
N ASN A 26 -24.92 5.93 4.92
CA ASN A 26 -23.69 6.23 5.63
C ASN A 26 -22.44 5.86 4.82
N MET A 27 -22.46 4.78 4.03
CA MET A 27 -21.36 4.45 3.13
C MET A 27 -21.20 5.46 1.99
N LYS A 28 -22.30 5.95 1.41
CA LYS A 28 -22.26 7.03 0.41
C LYS A 28 -21.62 8.28 1.00
N LYS A 29 -22.11 8.73 2.16
CA LYS A 29 -21.55 9.89 2.87
C LYS A 29 -20.06 9.72 3.19
N ALA A 30 -19.65 8.54 3.63
CA ALA A 30 -18.25 8.25 3.89
C ALA A 30 -17.40 8.36 2.63
N ASN A 31 -17.87 7.80 1.51
CA ASN A 31 -17.20 7.82 0.21
C ASN A 31 -17.13 9.23 -0.40
N ASP A 32 -18.18 10.03 -0.29
CA ASP A 32 -18.20 11.42 -0.79
C ASP A 32 -17.16 12.30 -0.07
N LEU A 33 -16.94 12.05 1.22
CA LEU A 33 -15.94 12.76 2.02
C LEU A 33 -14.50 12.26 1.81
N ARG A 34 -14.31 11.07 1.22
CA ARG A 34 -13.01 10.46 0.90
C ARG A 34 -13.11 9.71 -0.44
N PRO A 35 -13.25 10.44 -1.57
CA PRO A 35 -13.35 9.81 -2.88
C PRO A 35 -12.09 9.02 -3.21
N ASN A 36 -12.22 7.96 -4.02
CA ASN A 36 -11.13 7.07 -4.44
C ASN A 36 -10.46 6.28 -3.30
N HIS A 37 -11.05 6.24 -2.11
CA HIS A 37 -10.57 5.37 -1.04
C HIS A 37 -11.05 3.93 -1.29
N SER A 38 -10.14 3.05 -1.70
CA SER A 38 -10.41 1.66 -2.11
C SER A 38 -11.38 0.91 -1.19
N ARG A 39 -11.11 0.89 0.11
CA ARG A 39 -11.95 0.21 1.12
C ARG A 39 -13.37 0.78 1.21
N LEU A 40 -13.56 2.08 1.02
CA LEU A 40 -14.89 2.69 1.07
C LEU A 40 -15.70 2.34 -0.17
N ILE A 41 -15.05 2.34 -1.35
CA ILE A 41 -15.70 1.93 -2.60
C ILE A 41 -16.11 0.44 -2.52
N TYR A 42 -15.27 -0.42 -1.94
CA TYR A 42 -15.59 -1.84 -1.74
C TYR A 42 -16.82 -2.02 -0.85
N ASN A 43 -16.81 -1.40 0.34
CA ASN A 43 -17.93 -1.49 1.27
C ASN A 43 -19.20 -0.82 0.71
N LEU A 44 -19.05 0.22 -0.11
CA LEU A 44 -20.17 0.87 -0.79
C LEU A 44 -20.76 -0.06 -1.87
N ALA A 45 -19.93 -0.85 -2.57
CA ALA A 45 -20.40 -1.87 -3.49
C ALA A 45 -21.22 -2.95 -2.75
N ALA A 46 -20.76 -3.40 -1.58
CA ALA A 46 -21.51 -4.33 -0.72
C ALA A 46 -22.85 -3.71 -0.30
N ALA A 47 -22.83 -2.45 0.16
CA ALA A 47 -24.03 -1.70 0.54
C ALA A 47 -25.03 -1.57 -0.61
N TYR A 48 -24.55 -1.33 -1.85
CA TYR A 48 -25.42 -1.34 -3.02
C TYR A 48 -26.03 -2.72 -3.28
N THR A 49 -25.26 -3.80 -3.15
CA THR A 49 -25.76 -5.16 -3.41
C THR A 49 -26.86 -5.57 -2.44
N VAL A 50 -26.65 -5.37 -1.13
CA VAL A 50 -27.67 -5.72 -0.11
C VAL A 50 -28.94 -4.85 -0.19
N ASN A 51 -28.88 -3.71 -0.90
CA ASN A 51 -30.03 -2.86 -1.23
C ASN A 51 -30.59 -3.08 -2.65
N ASN A 52 -30.22 -4.19 -3.30
CA ASN A 52 -30.65 -4.56 -4.66
C ASN A 52 -30.32 -3.49 -5.72
N ARG A 53 -29.25 -2.72 -5.53
CA ARG A 53 -28.74 -1.70 -6.47
C ARG A 53 -27.56 -2.27 -7.28
N ASN A 54 -27.82 -3.37 -7.99
CA ASN A 54 -26.79 -4.20 -8.61
C ASN A 54 -25.90 -3.45 -9.63
N ASP A 55 -26.47 -2.57 -10.46
CA ASP A 55 -25.66 -1.79 -11.41
C ASP A 55 -24.67 -0.85 -10.72
N HIS A 56 -25.07 -0.22 -9.61
CA HIS A 56 -24.16 0.63 -8.83
C HIS A 56 -23.08 -0.18 -8.12
N ALA A 57 -23.40 -1.37 -7.63
CA ALA A 57 -22.43 -2.29 -7.07
C ALA A 57 -21.39 -2.70 -8.13
N LEU A 58 -21.85 -3.14 -9.30
CA LEU A 58 -20.97 -3.54 -10.41
C LEU A 58 -20.07 -2.38 -10.88
N ASN A 59 -20.60 -1.16 -10.98
CA ASN A 59 -19.80 0.01 -11.33
C ASN A 59 -18.72 0.30 -10.28
N SER A 60 -19.05 0.17 -8.99
CA SER A 60 -18.10 0.38 -7.89
C SER A 60 -16.99 -0.69 -7.90
N LEU A 61 -17.34 -1.96 -8.11
CA LEU A 61 -16.37 -3.05 -8.25
C LEU A 61 -15.50 -2.89 -9.51
N HIS A 62 -16.10 -2.44 -10.62
CA HIS A 62 -15.37 -2.16 -11.84
C HIS A 62 -14.36 -1.03 -11.66
N GLN A 63 -14.73 0.04 -10.96
CA GLN A 63 -13.81 1.12 -10.60
C GLN A 63 -12.59 0.58 -9.82
N LEU A 64 -12.80 -0.30 -8.83
CA LEU A 64 -11.70 -0.92 -8.09
C LEU A 64 -10.78 -1.75 -8.99
N ALA A 65 -11.36 -2.51 -9.92
CA ALA A 65 -10.57 -3.26 -10.89
C ALA A 65 -9.77 -2.35 -11.83
N GLN A 66 -10.34 -1.22 -12.26
CA GLN A 66 -9.63 -0.21 -13.08
C GLN A 66 -8.49 0.48 -12.32
N MET A 67 -8.60 0.62 -11.00
CA MET A 67 -7.53 1.13 -10.14
C MET A 67 -6.34 0.15 -10.00
N GLY A 68 -6.39 -1.02 -10.63
CA GLY A 68 -5.34 -2.05 -10.51
C GLY A 68 -5.40 -2.82 -9.19
N LEU A 69 -6.49 -2.67 -8.41
CA LEU A 69 -6.63 -3.34 -7.13
C LEU A 69 -7.06 -4.80 -7.32
N THR A 70 -6.79 -5.60 -6.29
CA THR A 70 -7.17 -7.01 -6.22
C THR A 70 -8.02 -7.24 -4.98
N PHE A 71 -9.19 -7.85 -5.15
CA PHE A 71 -10.07 -8.29 -4.07
C PHE A 71 -10.64 -9.67 -4.42
N GLN A 72 -10.92 -10.48 -3.40
CA GLN A 72 -11.57 -11.79 -3.56
C GLN A 72 -13.09 -11.63 -3.48
N ILE A 73 -13.67 -10.91 -4.44
CA ILE A 73 -15.11 -10.55 -4.46
C ILE A 73 -16.02 -11.78 -4.47
N GLU A 74 -15.54 -12.92 -4.98
CA GLU A 74 -16.25 -14.20 -4.98
C GLU A 74 -16.34 -14.89 -3.62
N LYS A 75 -15.64 -14.38 -2.61
CA LYS A 75 -15.66 -14.95 -1.24
C LYS A 75 -16.50 -14.14 -0.27
N ASP A 76 -17.00 -12.99 -0.71
CA ASP A 76 -17.84 -12.14 0.13
C ASP A 76 -19.31 -12.46 -0.15
N ASP A 77 -20.00 -12.84 0.93
CA ASP A 77 -21.39 -13.26 0.90
C ASP A 77 -22.34 -12.15 0.47
N ASP A 78 -21.98 -10.88 0.72
CA ASP A 78 -22.78 -9.73 0.29
C ASP A 78 -22.90 -9.64 -1.24
N PHE A 79 -21.95 -10.24 -1.98
CA PHE A 79 -21.96 -10.26 -3.45
C PHE A 79 -22.56 -11.52 -4.07
N LYS A 80 -23.00 -12.50 -3.27
CA LYS A 80 -23.65 -13.73 -3.78
C LYS A 80 -24.73 -13.47 -4.84
N PRO A 81 -25.61 -12.46 -4.70
CA PRO A 81 -26.62 -12.15 -5.73
C PRO A 81 -26.04 -11.78 -7.10
N LEU A 82 -24.77 -11.39 -7.17
CA LEU A 82 -24.08 -10.95 -8.39
C LEU A 82 -23.21 -12.04 -9.02
N PHE A 83 -23.01 -13.20 -8.38
CA PHE A 83 -22.04 -14.20 -8.86
C PHE A 83 -22.34 -14.72 -10.26
N GLU A 84 -23.62 -14.87 -10.61
CA GLU A 84 -24.03 -15.29 -11.94
C GLU A 84 -24.08 -14.16 -12.98
N ASN A 85 -23.85 -12.91 -12.55
CA ASN A 85 -23.83 -11.77 -13.47
C ASN A 85 -22.54 -11.78 -14.33
N GLU A 86 -22.70 -11.70 -15.65
CA GLU A 86 -21.58 -11.72 -16.58
C GLU A 86 -20.60 -10.55 -16.37
N LYS A 87 -21.09 -9.35 -15.99
CA LYS A 87 -20.19 -8.23 -15.65
C LYS A 87 -19.39 -8.52 -14.38
N PHE A 88 -19.99 -9.19 -13.39
CA PHE A 88 -19.29 -9.59 -12.17
C PHE A 88 -18.15 -10.56 -12.47
N LYS A 89 -18.41 -11.59 -13.31
CA LYS A 89 -17.39 -12.54 -13.77
C LYS A 89 -16.25 -11.83 -14.53
N GLN A 90 -16.58 -10.84 -15.38
CA GLN A 90 -15.57 -10.03 -16.06
C GLN A 90 -14.72 -9.19 -15.09
N ILE A 91 -15.34 -8.56 -14.09
CA ILE A 91 -14.63 -7.78 -13.06
C ILE A 91 -13.69 -8.69 -12.27
N GLN A 92 -14.15 -9.89 -11.87
CA GLN A 92 -13.32 -10.87 -11.19
C GLN A 92 -12.09 -11.26 -12.04
N GLN A 93 -12.29 -11.54 -13.33
CA GLN A 93 -11.19 -11.84 -14.24
C GLN A 93 -10.20 -10.68 -14.35
N GLN A 94 -10.67 -9.43 -14.39
CA GLN A 94 -9.79 -8.26 -14.41
C GLN A 94 -8.99 -8.13 -13.10
N MET A 95 -9.62 -8.31 -11.94
CA MET A 95 -8.91 -8.30 -10.64
C MET A 95 -7.88 -9.42 -10.56
N ASN A 96 -8.15 -10.60 -11.13
CA ASN A 96 -7.17 -11.68 -11.23
C ASN A 96 -6.00 -11.34 -12.15
N LYS A 97 -6.24 -10.65 -13.27
CA LYS A 97 -5.16 -10.12 -14.12
C LYS A 97 -4.30 -9.09 -13.39
N ASN A 98 -4.91 -8.21 -12.59
CA ASN A 98 -4.20 -7.22 -11.79
C ASN A 98 -3.24 -7.86 -10.76
N LYS A 99 -3.49 -9.12 -10.36
CA LYS A 99 -2.62 -9.88 -9.46
C LYS A 99 -1.33 -10.35 -10.13
N MET A 100 -1.27 -10.38 -11.47
CA MET A 100 -0.10 -10.90 -12.17
C MET A 100 1.11 -9.98 -11.94
N PRO A 101 2.26 -10.53 -11.48
CA PRO A 101 3.45 -9.72 -11.26
C PRO A 101 3.93 -9.12 -12.58
N LEU A 102 4.14 -7.81 -12.60
CA LEU A 102 4.68 -7.11 -13.76
C LEU A 102 6.19 -7.34 -13.93
N ASN A 103 6.92 -7.59 -12.83
CA ASN A 103 8.37 -7.72 -12.88
C ASN A 103 8.83 -9.18 -12.92
N LYS A 104 9.98 -9.38 -13.58
CA LYS A 104 10.78 -10.61 -13.53
C LYS A 104 11.96 -10.44 -12.56
N SER A 105 11.78 -9.61 -11.53
CA SER A 105 12.86 -9.31 -10.60
C SER A 105 13.29 -10.59 -9.88
N GLN A 106 14.60 -10.79 -9.80
CA GLN A 106 15.19 -11.89 -9.06
C GLN A 106 15.79 -11.35 -7.77
N LYS A 107 15.81 -12.18 -6.73
CA LYS A 107 16.44 -11.83 -5.46
C LYS A 107 17.92 -11.55 -5.68
N ALA A 108 18.37 -10.31 -5.40
CA ALA A 108 19.78 -9.94 -5.53
C ALA A 108 20.62 -10.48 -4.36
N PHE A 109 20.13 -10.31 -3.12
CA PHE A 109 20.75 -10.80 -1.88
C PHE A 109 19.74 -10.76 -0.74
N SER A 110 20.12 -11.22 0.45
CA SER A 110 19.34 -11.13 1.69
C SER A 110 20.22 -10.60 2.81
N LEU A 111 19.66 -9.74 3.66
CA LEU A 111 20.34 -9.25 4.86
C LEU A 111 19.88 -10.08 6.06
N ASN A 112 20.81 -10.41 6.96
CA ASN A 112 20.48 -11.12 8.20
C ASN A 112 19.88 -10.18 9.26
N GLN A 113 20.13 -8.87 9.15
CA GLN A 113 19.61 -7.85 10.05
C GLN A 113 18.14 -7.53 9.70
N LYS A 114 17.22 -7.76 10.65
CA LYS A 114 15.77 -7.70 10.43
C LYS A 114 15.09 -6.40 10.86
N ASP A 115 15.79 -5.57 11.63
CA ASP A 115 15.29 -4.33 12.25
C ASP A 115 15.68 -3.08 11.46
N LEU A 116 16.03 -3.25 10.17
CA LEU A 116 16.33 -2.16 9.25
C LEU A 116 15.03 -1.64 8.63
N ILE A 117 14.70 -0.38 8.88
CA ILE A 117 13.70 0.36 8.08
C ILE A 117 14.43 1.00 6.90
N THR A 118 14.42 0.32 5.74
CA THR A 118 15.15 0.76 4.54
C THR A 118 14.25 1.53 3.57
N GLU A 119 14.60 2.79 3.28
CA GLU A 119 13.86 3.64 2.32
C GLU A 119 14.65 3.90 1.03
N GLY A 120 15.98 3.85 1.08
CA GLY A 120 16.86 4.14 -0.04
C GLY A 120 17.73 2.95 -0.44
N ILE A 121 17.86 2.73 -1.75
CA ILE A 121 18.86 1.84 -2.34
C ILE A 121 19.59 2.53 -3.49
N ALA A 122 20.92 2.44 -3.52
CA ALA A 122 21.72 2.94 -4.63
C ALA A 122 22.71 1.87 -5.09
N TYR A 123 22.94 1.74 -6.40
CA TYR A 123 23.88 0.76 -6.95
C TYR A 123 25.06 1.47 -7.61
N HIS A 124 26.27 1.06 -7.24
CA HIS A 124 27.51 1.50 -7.86
C HIS A 124 28.01 0.45 -8.87
N PRO A 125 27.94 0.71 -10.20
CA PRO A 125 28.22 -0.31 -11.21
C PRO A 125 29.69 -0.74 -11.30
N LYS A 126 30.68 0.14 -11.04
CA LYS A 126 32.10 -0.25 -11.11
C LYS A 126 32.53 -1.16 -9.96
N THR A 127 32.20 -0.78 -8.72
CA THR A 127 32.53 -1.56 -7.51
C THR A 127 31.56 -2.72 -7.28
N LYS A 128 30.43 -2.76 -8.01
CA LYS A 128 29.32 -3.71 -7.85
C LYS A 128 28.79 -3.71 -6.40
N THR A 129 28.64 -2.52 -5.84
CA THR A 129 28.21 -2.33 -4.45
C THR A 129 26.81 -1.74 -4.40
N PHE A 130 25.93 -2.35 -3.61
CA PHE A 130 24.66 -1.75 -3.24
C PHE A 130 24.82 -0.97 -1.94
N TYR A 131 24.23 0.21 -1.87
CA TYR A 131 24.13 1.00 -0.65
C TYR A 131 22.68 1.00 -0.20
N LEU A 132 22.40 0.60 1.04
CA LEU A 132 21.06 0.57 1.62
C LEU A 132 21.02 1.49 2.83
N SER A 133 20.03 2.38 2.91
CA SER A 133 19.86 3.24 4.08
C SER A 133 19.04 2.53 5.13
N SER A 134 19.23 2.91 6.39
CA SER A 134 18.32 2.61 7.49
C SER A 134 17.92 3.92 8.15
N ILE A 135 16.63 4.22 8.13
CA ILE A 135 16.08 5.36 8.87
C ILE A 135 16.18 5.10 10.38
N HIS A 136 15.72 3.93 10.81
CA HIS A 136 15.68 3.56 12.23
C HIS A 136 17.07 3.57 12.89
N HIS A 137 18.07 2.99 12.22
CA HIS A 137 19.44 2.90 12.76
C HIS A 137 20.36 4.04 12.34
N ARG A 138 19.85 5.02 11.56
CA ARG A 138 20.64 6.14 11.01
C ARG A 138 21.99 5.68 10.47
N LYS A 139 21.95 4.71 9.55
CA LYS A 139 23.16 4.15 8.94
C LYS A 139 22.97 3.82 7.47
N ILE A 140 24.08 3.70 6.76
CA ILE A 140 24.14 3.23 5.38
C ILE A 140 24.97 1.94 5.38
N LEU A 141 24.41 0.89 4.83
CA LEU A 141 25.09 -0.39 4.59
C LEU A 141 25.66 -0.40 3.19
N ALA A 142 26.93 -0.79 3.02
CA ALA A 142 27.47 -1.24 1.75
C ALA A 142 27.35 -2.76 1.67
N VAL A 143 26.70 -3.25 0.61
CA VAL A 143 26.53 -4.66 0.32
C VAL A 143 27.27 -5.00 -0.96
N LYS A 144 28.24 -5.91 -0.86
CA LYS A 144 29.04 -6.39 -1.98
C LYS A 144 29.04 -7.91 -1.94
N ASN A 145 28.66 -8.55 -3.05
CA ASN A 145 28.54 -10.02 -3.13
C ASN A 145 27.66 -10.66 -2.05
N GLY A 146 26.68 -9.91 -1.52
CA GLY A 146 25.78 -10.37 -0.44
C GLY A 146 26.31 -10.14 0.97
N GLU A 147 27.57 -9.71 1.13
CA GLU A 147 28.13 -9.34 2.42
C GLU A 147 27.84 -7.87 2.71
N ALA A 148 27.24 -7.61 3.88
CA ALA A 148 26.86 -6.28 4.33
C ALA A 148 27.84 -5.78 5.38
N GLN A 149 28.28 -4.54 5.22
CA GLN A 149 29.08 -3.81 6.20
C GLN A 149 28.56 -2.38 6.35
N ASP A 150 28.77 -1.78 7.51
CA ASP A 150 28.45 -0.37 7.71
C ASP A 150 29.39 0.48 6.83
N PHE A 151 28.81 1.33 5.98
CA PHE A 151 29.51 2.31 5.16
C PHE A 151 29.56 3.67 5.85
N SER A 152 28.47 4.03 6.52
CA SER A 152 28.39 5.22 7.36
C SER A 152 27.37 4.99 8.46
N THR A 153 27.58 5.58 9.62
CA THR A 153 26.72 5.43 10.80
C THR A 153 26.37 6.79 11.39
N GLU A 154 25.57 6.79 12.46
CA GLU A 154 25.24 8.01 13.21
C GLU A 154 26.47 8.79 13.68
N SER A 155 27.60 8.11 13.97
CA SER A 155 28.85 8.77 14.39
C SER A 155 29.40 9.73 13.33
N ASP A 156 29.02 9.55 12.08
CA ASP A 156 29.44 10.40 10.96
C ASP A 156 28.52 11.63 10.78
N GLY A 157 27.62 11.88 11.75
CA GLY A 157 26.61 12.95 11.69
C GLY A 157 25.42 12.59 10.81
N LEU A 158 25.17 11.29 10.60
CA LEU A 158 24.10 10.81 9.76
C LEU A 158 22.74 10.91 10.47
N TRP A 159 21.77 11.53 9.79
CA TRP A 159 20.36 11.56 10.21
C TRP A 159 19.55 10.45 9.52
N SER A 160 18.24 10.62 9.41
CA SER A 160 17.37 9.70 8.68
C SER A 160 17.57 9.84 7.17
N VAL A 161 18.23 8.84 6.56
CA VAL A 161 18.48 8.81 5.11
C VAL A 161 17.31 8.14 4.39
N SER A 162 16.52 8.94 3.67
CA SER A 162 15.35 8.45 2.92
C SER A 162 15.67 8.16 1.46
N GLY A 163 16.62 8.88 0.85
CA GLY A 163 16.99 8.70 -0.55
C GLY A 163 18.50 8.72 -0.74
N MET A 164 19.00 7.99 -1.73
CA MET A 164 20.43 7.95 -2.05
C MET A 164 20.65 7.77 -3.55
N ARG A 165 21.73 8.33 -4.07
CA ARG A 165 22.16 8.16 -5.46
C ARG A 165 23.68 8.07 -5.54
N VAL A 166 24.15 7.22 -6.44
CA VAL A 166 25.56 7.15 -6.82
C VAL A 166 25.74 7.82 -8.18
N ASP A 167 26.60 8.84 -8.26
CA ASP A 167 27.16 9.34 -9.52
C ASP A 167 28.41 8.51 -9.86
N ALA A 168 28.23 7.44 -10.65
CA ALA A 168 29.32 6.54 -11.03
C ALA A 168 30.39 7.20 -11.93
N LYS A 169 30.08 8.33 -12.59
CA LYS A 169 31.08 9.03 -13.41
C LYS A 169 32.01 9.84 -12.53
N ARG A 170 31.46 10.54 -11.54
CA ARG A 170 32.22 11.37 -10.59
C ARG A 170 32.69 10.64 -9.33
N GLN A 171 32.24 9.40 -9.13
CA GLN A 171 32.44 8.63 -7.88
C GLN A 171 31.87 9.34 -6.65
N ILE A 172 30.83 10.14 -6.83
CA ILE A 172 30.19 10.89 -5.74
C ILE A 172 28.96 10.11 -5.28
N PHE A 173 28.87 9.89 -3.97
CA PHE A 173 27.65 9.41 -3.32
C PHE A 173 26.87 10.61 -2.79
N MET A 174 25.59 10.70 -3.15
CA MET A 174 24.68 11.75 -2.68
C MET A 174 23.57 11.09 -1.85
N GLY A 175 23.48 11.45 -0.57
CA GLY A 175 22.35 11.10 0.29
C GLY A 175 21.39 12.27 0.41
N LEU A 176 20.09 12.02 0.23
CA LEU A 176 19.03 12.92 0.66
C LEU A 176 18.65 12.54 2.11
N GLN A 177 18.97 13.45 3.02
CA GLN A 177 18.63 13.32 4.44
C GLN A 177 17.33 14.07 4.71
N LEU A 178 16.44 13.44 5.48
CA LEU A 178 15.31 14.12 6.08
C LEU A 178 15.65 14.30 7.56
N GLY A 179 15.71 15.55 8.02
CA GLY A 179 15.87 15.85 9.43
C GLY A 179 14.54 15.64 10.15
N PHE A 180 14.38 14.49 10.80
CA PHE A 180 13.41 14.32 11.86
C PHE A 180 14.14 14.45 13.19
N SER A 181 13.68 15.34 14.08
CA SER A 181 14.27 15.50 15.42
C SER A 181 14.16 14.19 16.20
N ALA A 182 15.17 13.88 17.02
CA ALA A 182 15.28 12.62 17.77
C ALA A 182 14.07 12.25 18.66
N ASP A 183 13.17 13.20 18.93
CA ASP A 183 11.93 12.97 19.69
C ASP A 183 10.83 12.25 18.90
N GLU A 184 10.90 12.20 17.57
CA GLU A 184 9.95 11.45 16.74
C GLU A 184 10.39 9.99 16.61
N ARG A 185 10.32 9.26 17.73
CA ARG A 185 10.45 7.80 17.72
C ARG A 185 9.34 7.22 16.85
N PHE A 186 9.71 6.59 15.72
CA PHE A 186 8.85 5.68 14.98
C PHE A 186 8.51 4.49 15.89
N GLN A 187 7.47 4.65 16.70
CA GLN A 187 6.90 3.55 17.47
C GLN A 187 6.16 2.64 16.49
N GLU A 188 6.61 1.39 16.39
CA GLU A 188 5.84 0.33 15.73
C GLU A 188 4.43 0.30 16.34
N ARG A 189 3.42 0.39 15.47
CA ARG A 189 2.02 0.10 15.81
C ARG A 189 1.67 -1.30 15.36
#